data_AF-A0A3D4UMQ2-F1
#
_entry.id   AF-A0A3D4UMQ2-F1
#
_cell.length_a   1.000
_cell.length_b   1.000
_cell.length_c   1.000
_cell.angle_alpha   90.00
_cell.angle_beta   90.00
_cell.angle_gamma   90.00
#
_symmetry.space_group_name_H-M   'P 1'
#
loop_
_entity.id
_entity.type
_entity.pdbx_description
1 polymer ?
#
loop_
_entity_poly.entity_id
_entity_poly.type
_entity_poly.pdbx_seq_one_letter_code
_entity_poly.pdbx_strand_id
1 'polypeptide(L)'
;MGLDHGSWNAVRIAVMLTACAGTLATAHDDDARKLLDRESAVKGPVWTATQRGVQEGGGFDSNNITLLAQIPLNNFSGVNTASGNDCWGYVSPSGREYAIMGLEGGYGFVEITNPTSPVIVDTVSGPSSLWHDVKVLGDYAYGVSEGGSGIQVMDLGDIDNGNVDLVR
;
A
#
# COMPACT_ATOMS: atom_id res chain seq x y z
N MET A 1 74.14 6.76 22.23
CA MET A 1 74.86 5.55 22.71
C MET A 1 74.19 5.10 23.99
N GLY A 2 73.75 3.85 24.06
CA GLY A 2 73.14 3.25 25.25
C GLY A 2 71.74 2.70 24.98
N LEU A 3 71.67 1.46 24.51
CA LEU A 3 70.51 0.59 24.62
C LEU A 3 70.52 0.03 26.06
N ASP A 4 69.36 0.01 26.73
CA ASP A 4 69.10 -0.81 27.90
C ASP A 4 67.78 -1.56 27.71
N HIS A 5 67.82 -2.82 28.13
CA HIS A 5 66.91 -3.92 27.91
C HIS A 5 65.94 -4.09 29.10
N GLY A 6 64.75 -4.60 28.79
CA GLY A 6 64.08 -5.56 29.65
C GLY A 6 62.83 -5.07 30.38
N SER A 7 61.66 -5.51 29.95
CA SER A 7 61.10 -6.77 30.44
C SER A 7 59.69 -6.97 29.88
N TRP A 8 59.37 -8.23 29.64
CA TRP A 8 58.14 -8.70 29.06
C TRP A 8 56.99 -8.62 30.07
N ASN A 9 55.84 -8.08 29.65
CA ASN A 9 54.56 -8.46 30.21
C ASN A 9 53.54 -8.54 29.08
N ALA A 10 53.20 -9.78 28.73
CA ALA A 10 52.13 -10.11 27.80
C ALA A 10 50.79 -9.71 28.41
N VAL A 11 50.24 -8.57 27.97
CA VAL A 11 48.85 -8.23 28.26
C VAL A 11 47.98 -9.04 27.29
N ARG A 12 47.34 -10.09 27.82
CA ARG A 12 46.26 -10.79 27.16
C ARG A 12 45.07 -9.84 27.07
N ILE A 13 44.87 -9.20 25.92
CA ILE A 13 43.62 -8.50 25.63
C ILE A 13 42.59 -9.57 25.28
N ALA A 14 41.71 -9.86 26.24
CA ALA A 14 40.55 -10.71 26.02
C ALA A 14 39.61 -10.00 25.05
N VAL A 15 39.34 -10.65 23.92
CA VAL A 15 38.25 -10.30 23.01
C VAL A 15 36.94 -10.60 23.75
N MET A 16 36.25 -9.56 24.23
CA MET A 16 34.82 -9.68 24.52
C MET A 16 34.07 -9.42 23.22
N LEU A 17 33.79 -10.51 22.50
CA LEU A 17 32.74 -10.50 21.49
C LEU A 17 31.43 -10.42 22.27
N THR A 18 30.87 -9.22 22.42
CA THR A 18 29.50 -9.07 22.90
C THR A 18 28.61 -9.64 21.82
N ALA A 19 28.26 -10.92 21.94
CA ALA A 19 27.06 -11.43 21.30
C ALA A 19 25.91 -10.69 21.96
N CYS A 20 25.44 -9.62 21.32
CA CYS A 20 24.07 -9.21 21.49
C CYS A 20 23.27 -10.44 21.09
N ALA A 21 22.87 -11.24 22.08
CA ALA A 21 21.73 -12.11 21.94
C ALA A 21 20.55 -11.16 21.72
N GLY A 22 20.41 -10.70 20.47
CA GLY A 22 19.16 -10.20 20.00
C GLY A 22 18.22 -11.35 20.29
N THR A 23 17.35 -11.14 21.28
CA THR A 23 16.10 -11.87 21.37
C THR A 23 15.61 -11.95 19.93
N LEU A 24 15.60 -13.17 19.39
CA LEU A 24 14.82 -13.48 18.20
C LEU A 24 13.41 -13.09 18.61
N ALA A 25 13.03 -11.85 18.30
CA ALA A 25 11.63 -11.51 18.23
C ALA A 25 11.11 -12.53 17.22
N THR A 26 10.29 -13.46 17.70
CA THR A 26 9.40 -14.21 16.85
C THR A 26 8.41 -13.19 16.31
N ALA A 27 8.90 -12.37 15.37
CA ALA A 27 8.07 -11.69 14.41
C ALA A 27 7.20 -12.81 13.81
N HIS A 28 5.89 -12.55 13.73
CA HIS A 28 4.79 -13.52 13.70
C HIS A 28 5.15 -14.79 12.90
N ASP A 29 4.68 -15.98 13.31
CA ASP A 29 5.04 -17.29 12.71
C ASP A 29 5.00 -17.36 11.15
N ASP A 30 4.31 -16.41 10.51
CA ASP A 30 4.24 -16.27 9.05
C ASP A 30 5.33 -15.38 8.41
N ASP A 31 6.17 -14.69 9.16
CA ASP A 31 7.09 -13.68 8.61
C ASP A 31 8.16 -14.30 7.70
N ALA A 32 8.62 -15.52 8.00
CA ALA A 32 9.49 -16.27 7.09
C ALA A 32 8.77 -16.65 5.78
N ARG A 33 7.48 -16.99 5.84
CA ARG A 33 6.68 -17.29 4.64
C ARG A 33 6.43 -16.05 3.81
N LYS A 34 6.09 -14.92 4.43
CA LYS A 34 5.90 -13.63 3.74
C LYS A 34 7.12 -13.19 2.93
N LEU A 35 8.33 -13.52 3.41
CA LEU A 35 9.57 -13.24 2.69
C LEU A 35 9.80 -14.17 1.49
N LEU A 36 9.37 -15.43 1.60
CA LEU A 36 9.49 -16.43 0.53
C LEU A 36 8.44 -16.25 -0.57
N ASP A 37 7.24 -15.79 -0.20
CA ASP A 37 6.10 -15.58 -1.10
C ASP A 37 6.02 -14.12 -1.60
N ARG A 38 7.12 -13.36 -1.48
CA ARG A 38 7.17 -11.97 -1.93
C ARG A 38 7.24 -11.90 -3.46
N GLU A 39 6.09 -11.73 -4.07
CA GLU A 39 5.96 -11.48 -5.49
C GLU A 39 6.07 -10.00 -5.84
N SER A 40 6.47 -9.71 -7.08
CA SER A 40 6.44 -8.34 -7.60
C SER A 40 5.01 -7.88 -7.84
N ALA A 41 4.75 -6.58 -7.72
CA ALA A 41 3.46 -6.02 -8.09
C ALA A 41 3.13 -6.34 -9.56
N VAL A 42 1.91 -6.82 -9.80
CA VAL A 42 1.40 -7.04 -11.15
C VAL A 42 1.33 -5.69 -11.87
N LYS A 43 1.87 -5.64 -13.09
CA LYS A 43 1.76 -4.48 -13.97
C LYS A 43 1.09 -4.87 -15.28
N GLY A 44 0.20 -4.02 -15.77
CA GLY A 44 -0.53 -4.28 -17.00
C GLY A 44 -1.82 -3.47 -17.12
N PRO A 45 -2.64 -3.75 -18.15
CA PRO A 45 -3.98 -3.20 -18.24
C PRO A 45 -4.90 -3.76 -17.14
N VAL A 46 -6.04 -3.11 -16.93
CA VAL A 46 -7.11 -3.63 -16.07
C VAL A 46 -7.62 -4.97 -16.61
N TRP A 47 -7.73 -5.95 -15.71
CA TRP A 47 -8.33 -7.26 -15.98
C TRP A 47 -9.78 -7.28 -15.49
N THR A 48 -10.68 -7.89 -16.26
CA THR A 48 -12.08 -8.14 -15.84
C THR A 48 -12.55 -9.52 -16.25
N ALA A 49 -13.47 -10.11 -15.48
CA ALA A 49 -14.05 -11.43 -15.76
C ALA A 49 -14.87 -11.47 -17.07
N THR A 50 -15.20 -10.32 -17.66
CA THR A 50 -15.88 -10.25 -18.96
C THR A 50 -14.93 -10.36 -20.16
N GLN A 51 -13.61 -10.21 -19.95
CA GLN A 51 -12.61 -10.36 -21.01
C GLN A 51 -12.46 -11.84 -21.40
N ARG A 52 -13.08 -12.21 -22.52
CA ARG A 52 -13.01 -13.58 -23.06
C ARG A 52 -11.58 -13.99 -23.38
N GLY A 53 -11.20 -15.21 -22.97
CA GLY A 53 -9.91 -15.83 -23.31
C GLY A 53 -8.77 -15.49 -22.38
N VAL A 54 -9.00 -14.70 -21.33
CA VAL A 54 -8.07 -14.55 -20.21
C VAL A 54 -8.40 -15.60 -19.16
N GLN A 55 -7.39 -16.15 -18.46
CA GLN A 55 -7.61 -17.19 -17.44
C GLN A 55 -8.66 -16.73 -16.41
N GLU A 56 -9.59 -17.65 -16.09
CA GLU A 56 -10.51 -17.51 -14.96
C GLU A 56 -9.73 -17.10 -13.71
N GLY A 57 -10.22 -16.11 -12.98
CA GLY A 57 -9.51 -15.57 -11.82
C GLY A 57 -8.28 -14.72 -12.16
N GLY A 58 -8.10 -14.23 -13.38
CA GLY A 58 -7.01 -13.31 -13.73
C GLY A 58 -5.61 -13.92 -13.69
N GLY A 59 -5.51 -15.25 -13.70
CA GLY A 59 -4.25 -15.97 -13.50
C GLY A 59 -3.94 -16.27 -12.02
N PHE A 60 -4.88 -16.03 -11.11
CA PHE A 60 -4.78 -16.38 -9.69
C PHE A 60 -5.56 -17.66 -9.38
N ASP A 61 -4.98 -18.51 -8.53
CA ASP A 61 -5.73 -19.59 -7.90
C ASP A 61 -6.86 -19.00 -7.06
N SER A 62 -8.03 -19.64 -7.10
CA SER A 62 -9.20 -19.20 -6.36
C SER A 62 -9.74 -20.32 -5.48
N ASN A 63 -10.27 -19.96 -4.30
CA ASN A 63 -10.88 -20.89 -3.35
C ASN A 63 -12.27 -20.39 -2.96
N ASN A 64 -13.32 -20.90 -3.61
CA ASN A 64 -14.73 -20.51 -3.38
C ASN A 64 -15.04 -19.02 -3.51
N ILE A 65 -14.19 -18.26 -4.21
CA ILE A 65 -14.36 -16.83 -4.49
C ILE A 65 -14.06 -16.61 -5.97
N THR A 66 -14.85 -15.77 -6.63
CA THR A 66 -14.60 -15.38 -8.02
C THR A 66 -14.03 -13.97 -8.05
N LEU A 67 -12.86 -13.81 -8.66
CA LEU A 67 -12.32 -12.47 -8.96
C LEU A 67 -13.09 -11.89 -10.16
N LEU A 68 -13.70 -10.72 -9.98
CA LEU A 68 -14.50 -10.06 -11.02
C LEU A 68 -13.72 -9.01 -11.80
N ALA A 69 -12.75 -8.35 -11.15
CA ALA A 69 -11.83 -7.41 -11.77
C ALA A 69 -10.55 -7.25 -10.95
N GLN A 70 -9.48 -6.82 -11.60
CA GLN A 70 -8.23 -6.40 -10.97
C GLN A 70 -7.72 -5.14 -11.66
N ILE A 71 -7.44 -4.10 -10.89
CA ILE A 71 -6.83 -2.85 -11.37
C ILE A 71 -5.38 -2.79 -10.87
N PRO A 72 -4.38 -3.07 -11.72
CA PRO A 72 -2.98 -2.84 -11.37
C PRO A 72 -2.70 -1.36 -11.05
N LEU A 73 -1.85 -1.09 -10.05
CA LEU A 73 -1.54 0.28 -9.59
C LEU A 73 -1.03 1.21 -10.70
N ASN A 74 -0.38 0.67 -11.74
CA ASN A 74 0.09 1.43 -12.89
C ASN A 74 -1.04 2.02 -13.78
N ASN A 75 -2.31 1.75 -13.48
CA ASN A 75 -3.46 2.34 -14.18
C ASN A 75 -3.96 3.63 -13.50
N PHE A 76 -3.59 3.88 -12.25
CA PHE A 76 -3.86 5.17 -11.61
C PHE A 76 -2.89 6.22 -12.15
N SER A 77 -3.39 7.44 -12.39
CA SER A 77 -2.61 8.56 -12.90
C SER A 77 -2.80 9.79 -12.01
N GLY A 78 -1.98 10.83 -12.18
CA GLY A 78 -2.07 12.07 -11.38
C GLY A 78 -1.34 12.03 -10.03
N VAL A 79 -1.00 10.85 -9.52
CA VAL A 79 -0.25 10.65 -8.26
C VAL A 79 0.82 9.56 -8.41
N ASN A 80 1.74 9.45 -7.44
CA ASN A 80 2.68 8.34 -7.37
C ASN A 80 1.95 7.05 -6.92
N THR A 81 2.19 5.96 -7.63
CA THR A 81 1.48 4.67 -7.50
C THR A 81 2.44 3.50 -7.34
N ALA A 82 3.67 3.77 -6.87
CA ALA A 82 4.69 2.74 -6.63
C ALA A 82 4.28 1.74 -5.54
N SER A 83 3.45 2.19 -4.60
CA SER A 83 2.77 1.36 -3.60
C SER A 83 1.32 1.79 -3.44
N GLY A 84 0.51 0.90 -2.86
CA GLY A 84 -0.87 1.16 -2.48
C GLY A 84 -1.15 0.46 -1.17
N ASN A 85 -2.02 1.05 -0.36
CA ASN A 85 -2.33 0.55 0.96
C ASN A 85 -3.74 1.01 1.36
N ASP A 86 -4.37 0.29 2.27
CA ASP A 86 -5.75 0.53 2.71
C ASP A 86 -6.82 0.50 1.60
N CYS A 87 -8.06 0.20 1.98
CA CYS A 87 -9.20 0.39 1.11
C CYS A 87 -10.46 0.68 1.93
N TRP A 88 -11.28 1.61 1.45
CA TRP A 88 -12.55 1.97 2.06
C TRP A 88 -13.67 2.06 1.02
N GLY A 89 -14.92 1.89 1.46
CA GLY A 89 -16.10 1.95 0.60
C GLY A 89 -16.95 3.19 0.82
N TYR A 90 -17.55 3.70 -0.26
CA TYR A 90 -18.56 4.75 -0.24
C TYR A 90 -19.73 4.39 -1.16
N VAL A 91 -20.95 4.71 -0.73
CA VAL A 91 -22.16 4.60 -1.56
C VAL A 91 -22.72 6.01 -1.69
N SER A 92 -22.73 6.56 -2.90
CA SER A 92 -23.25 7.89 -3.14
C SER A 92 -24.77 7.93 -2.98
N PRO A 93 -25.39 9.11 -2.80
CA PRO A 93 -26.85 9.23 -2.70
C PRO A 93 -27.63 8.68 -3.90
N SER A 94 -26.99 8.52 -5.07
CA SER A 94 -27.61 7.90 -6.26
C SER A 94 -27.63 6.37 -6.20
N GLY A 95 -26.91 5.77 -5.25
CA GLY A 95 -26.73 4.33 -5.12
C GLY A 95 -25.52 3.76 -5.86
N ARG A 96 -24.66 4.62 -6.44
CA ARG A 96 -23.38 4.18 -7.03
C ARG A 96 -22.37 3.88 -5.93
N GLU A 97 -21.57 2.84 -6.15
CA GLU A 97 -20.61 2.35 -5.16
C GLU A 97 -19.18 2.66 -5.61
N TYR A 98 -18.35 3.06 -4.65
CA TYR A 98 -16.97 3.49 -4.88
C TYR A 98 -16.02 2.83 -3.89
N ALA A 99 -14.89 2.35 -4.41
CA ALA A 99 -13.72 2.02 -3.60
C ALA A 99 -12.78 3.23 -3.55
N ILE A 100 -12.27 3.52 -2.37
CA ILE A 100 -11.25 4.53 -2.12
C ILE A 100 -9.99 3.80 -1.70
N MET A 101 -8.90 4.03 -2.42
CA MET A 101 -7.63 3.33 -2.25
C MET A 101 -6.57 4.32 -1.77
N GLY A 102 -5.79 3.96 -0.74
CA GLY A 102 -4.55 4.68 -0.45
C GLY A 102 -3.49 4.33 -1.48
N LEU A 103 -2.77 5.35 -1.95
CA LEU A 103 -1.71 5.28 -2.94
C LEU A 103 -0.49 6.03 -2.41
N GLU A 104 0.71 5.67 -2.84
CA GLU A 104 1.93 6.30 -2.33
C GLU A 104 1.90 7.83 -2.37
N GLY A 105 1.28 8.40 -3.41
CA GLY A 105 1.12 9.84 -3.60
C GLY A 105 -0.23 10.42 -3.22
N GLY A 106 -1.12 9.70 -2.52
CA GLY A 106 -2.44 10.19 -2.13
C GLY A 106 -3.54 9.12 -2.14
N TYR A 107 -4.67 9.41 -2.80
CA TYR A 107 -5.84 8.55 -2.80
C TYR A 107 -6.38 8.36 -4.22
N GLY A 108 -6.83 7.14 -4.55
CA GLY A 108 -7.49 6.81 -5.79
C GLY A 108 -8.96 6.45 -5.58
N PHE A 109 -9.83 6.90 -6.47
CA PHE A 109 -11.26 6.68 -6.40
C PHE A 109 -11.71 5.83 -7.57
N VAL A 110 -12.38 4.71 -7.28
CA VAL A 110 -12.79 3.72 -8.29
C VAL A 110 -14.28 3.49 -8.16
N GLU A 111 -15.05 3.78 -9.19
CA GLU A 111 -16.43 3.33 -9.28
C GLU A 111 -16.48 1.80 -9.46
N ILE A 112 -17.26 1.14 -8.61
CA ILE A 112 -17.41 -0.32 -8.56
C ILE A 112 -18.88 -0.77 -8.60
N THR A 113 -19.84 0.13 -8.88
CA THR A 113 -21.28 -0.20 -9.02
C THR A 113 -21.52 -1.40 -9.93
N ASN A 114 -20.74 -1.50 -11.03
CA ASN A 114 -20.61 -2.73 -11.80
C ASN A 114 -19.24 -3.36 -11.52
N PRO A 115 -19.15 -4.41 -10.69
CA PRO A 115 -17.87 -4.97 -10.24
C PRO A 115 -17.10 -5.67 -11.36
N THR A 116 -17.74 -6.00 -12.50
CA THR A 116 -17.05 -6.57 -13.67
C THR A 116 -16.57 -5.51 -14.66
N SER A 117 -16.81 -4.23 -14.39
CA SER A 117 -16.40 -3.09 -15.22
C SER A 117 -16.08 -1.87 -14.34
N PRO A 118 -15.12 -1.97 -13.40
CA PRO A 118 -14.77 -0.84 -12.54
C PRO A 118 -14.06 0.27 -13.32
N VAL A 119 -14.22 1.51 -12.85
CA VAL A 119 -13.67 2.70 -13.52
C VAL A 119 -12.95 3.57 -12.50
N ILE A 120 -11.67 3.88 -12.73
CA ILE A 120 -10.97 4.90 -11.93
C ILE A 120 -11.58 6.25 -12.31
N VAL A 121 -12.22 6.92 -11.36
CA VAL A 121 -12.93 8.19 -11.61
C VAL A 121 -12.09 9.41 -11.25
N ASP A 122 -11.23 9.32 -10.24
CA ASP A 122 -10.36 10.44 -9.85
C ASP A 122 -9.15 9.98 -9.01
N THR A 123 -8.17 10.86 -8.84
CA THR A 123 -7.10 10.75 -7.85
C THR A 123 -6.86 12.08 -7.14
N VAL A 124 -6.71 12.02 -5.81
CA VAL A 124 -6.40 13.19 -4.98
C VAL A 124 -4.99 13.08 -4.45
N SER A 125 -4.15 14.07 -4.76
CA SER A 125 -2.77 14.11 -4.29
C SER A 125 -2.68 14.31 -2.77
N GLY A 126 -1.74 13.63 -2.13
CA GLY A 126 -1.39 13.76 -0.73
C GLY A 126 0.12 13.78 -0.52
N PRO A 127 0.60 13.84 0.73
CA PRO A 127 2.02 13.67 1.02
C PRO A 127 2.46 12.26 0.62
N SER A 128 3.73 12.11 0.24
CA SER A 128 4.27 10.80 -0.13
C SER A 128 4.49 9.93 1.11
N SER A 129 3.94 8.71 1.10
CA SER A 129 4.05 7.75 2.20
C SER A 129 3.73 6.34 1.71
N LEU A 130 4.27 5.31 2.36
CA LEU A 130 3.79 3.93 2.15
C LEU A 130 2.43 3.67 2.83
N TRP A 131 2.02 4.58 3.71
CA TRP A 131 0.84 4.48 4.55
C TRP A 131 -0.05 5.70 4.42
N HIS A 132 -1.24 5.47 3.85
CA HIS A 132 -2.42 6.33 3.87
C HIS A 132 -3.62 5.56 4.42
N ASP A 133 -4.39 6.15 5.32
CA ASP A 133 -5.62 5.53 5.84
C ASP A 133 -6.79 6.44 5.53
N VAL A 134 -7.95 5.88 5.20
CA VAL A 134 -9.12 6.67 4.81
C VAL A 134 -10.39 6.19 5.48
N LYS A 135 -11.19 7.16 5.96
CA LYS A 135 -12.51 6.92 6.52
C LYS A 135 -13.53 7.85 5.90
N VAL A 136 -14.71 7.33 5.58
CA VAL A 136 -15.84 8.16 5.11
C VAL A 136 -16.81 8.48 6.25
N LEU A 137 -17.25 9.73 6.31
CA LEU A 137 -18.35 10.21 7.16
C LEU A 137 -19.22 11.18 6.35
N GLY A 138 -20.47 10.78 6.09
CA GLY A 138 -21.34 11.50 5.15
C GLY A 138 -20.76 11.48 3.75
N ASP A 139 -20.77 12.62 3.08
CA ASP A 139 -20.24 12.80 1.72
C ASP A 139 -18.77 13.25 1.72
N TYR A 140 -18.03 12.98 2.81
CA TYR A 140 -16.62 13.36 2.94
C TYR A 140 -15.75 12.14 3.27
N ALA A 141 -14.62 12.02 2.57
CA ALA A 141 -13.53 11.13 2.94
C ALA A 141 -12.45 11.89 3.73
N TYR A 142 -12.02 11.31 4.82
CA TYR A 142 -10.98 11.81 5.72
C TYR A 142 -9.76 10.92 5.56
N GLY A 143 -8.74 11.45 4.89
CA GLY A 143 -7.48 10.78 4.66
C GLY A 143 -6.41 11.24 5.63
N VAL A 144 -5.58 10.31 6.12
CA VAL A 144 -4.38 10.61 6.90
C VAL A 144 -3.17 9.88 6.33
N SER A 145 -1.98 10.40 6.61
CA SER A 145 -0.72 9.80 6.17
C SER A 145 0.41 10.08 7.15
N GLU A 146 1.35 9.15 7.27
CA GLU A 146 2.60 9.39 8.00
C GLU A 146 3.53 10.38 7.25
N GLY A 147 3.26 10.66 5.97
CA GLY A 147 4.01 11.62 5.17
C GLY A 147 3.77 13.09 5.56
N GLY A 148 2.81 13.37 6.46
CA GLY A 148 2.48 14.71 6.94
C GLY A 148 1.10 15.21 6.48
N SER A 149 0.97 16.52 6.22
CA SER A 149 -0.28 17.20 5.80
C SER A 149 -1.48 17.17 6.75
N GLY A 150 -1.40 16.46 7.88
CA GLY A 150 -2.51 16.34 8.83
C GLY A 150 -3.65 15.49 8.26
N ILE A 151 -4.89 15.86 8.56
CA ILE A 151 -6.08 15.22 7.98
C ILE A 151 -6.44 15.95 6.69
N GLN A 152 -6.43 15.24 5.57
CA GLN A 152 -6.99 15.70 4.30
C GLN A 152 -8.48 15.38 4.26
N VAL A 153 -9.32 16.36 3.95
CA VAL A 153 -10.76 16.17 3.79
C VAL A 153 -11.09 16.29 2.31
N MET A 154 -11.71 15.26 1.75
CA MET A 154 -12.04 15.11 0.34
C MET A 154 -13.56 15.09 0.19
N ASP A 155 -14.10 16.00 -0.61
CA ASP A 155 -15.53 16.12 -0.90
C ASP A 155 -15.94 15.08 -1.96
N LEU A 156 -16.88 14.21 -1.60
CA LEU A 156 -17.42 13.15 -2.46
C LEU A 156 -18.77 13.53 -3.08
N GLY A 157 -19.27 14.75 -2.84
CA GLY A 157 -20.60 15.19 -3.26
C GLY A 157 -20.81 15.19 -4.78
N ASP A 158 -19.73 15.29 -5.56
CA ASP A 158 -19.75 15.26 -7.03
C ASP A 158 -18.98 14.06 -7.63
N ILE A 159 -18.72 13.02 -6.83
CA ILE A 159 -17.96 11.83 -7.28
C ILE A 159 -18.68 11.08 -8.42
N ASP A 160 -20.01 11.20 -8.49
CA ASP A 160 -20.80 10.65 -9.59
C ASP A 160 -20.39 11.24 -10.96
N ASN A 161 -19.92 12.49 -10.99
CA ASN A 161 -19.40 13.12 -12.19
C ASN A 161 -17.87 12.99 -12.32
N GLY A 162 -17.24 12.22 -11.43
CA GLY A 162 -15.81 11.96 -11.42
C GLY A 162 -14.96 13.09 -10.83
N ASN A 163 -15.56 13.90 -9.94
CA ASN A 163 -14.86 15.00 -9.31
C ASN A 163 -14.75 14.75 -7.80
N VAL A 164 -13.52 14.76 -7.27
CA VAL A 164 -13.25 14.71 -5.83
C VAL A 164 -12.27 15.83 -5.47
N ASP A 165 -12.76 16.81 -4.71
CA ASP A 165 -11.98 18.00 -4.37
C ASP A 165 -11.48 17.97 -2.92
N LEU A 166 -10.28 18.50 -2.69
CA LEU A 166 -9.81 18.80 -1.33
C LEU A 166 -10.57 20.01 -0.78
N VAL A 167 -11.20 19.83 0.39
CA VAL A 167 -11.77 20.92 1.18
C VAL A 167 -10.61 21.75 1.75
N ARG A 168 -10.64 23.06 1.51
CA ARG A 168 -9.59 24.02 1.96
C ARG A 168 -10.15 25.05 2.93
#